data_AF-A0A520AG57-F1
#
_entry.id   AF-A0A520AG57-F1
#
_cell.length_a   1.000
_cell.length_b   1.000
_cell.length_c   1.000
_cell.angle_alpha   90.00
_cell.angle_beta   90.00
_cell.angle_gamma   90.00
#
_symmetry.space_group_name_H-M   'P 1'
#
loop_
_entity.id
_entity.type
_entity.pdbx_description
1 polymer ?
#
loop_
_entity_poly.entity_id
_entity_poly.type
_entity_poly.pdbx_seq_one_letter_code
_entity_poly.pdbx_strand_id
1 'polypeptide(L)'
;ILFLFVGESLLKVIGLDVESFAIAGSFVIFFIAMEMVLGLTIFKEEAPETVSIVPLAFPLIAGAGTMTTLLSLKTEYHTQNILVGIILNILFVYFVLKNTNRLEKLFGKSGLNILRKAFGVILLAIAIKLFRNNTGL
;
A
#
# COMPACT_ATOMS: atom_id res chain seq x y z
N ILE A 1 -4.32 -11.30 5.01
CA ILE A 1 -4.53 -12.33 6.05
C ILE A 1 -3.34 -13.29 6.14
N LEU A 2 -2.98 -14.04 5.08
CA LEU A 2 -1.81 -14.94 5.09
C LEU A 2 -0.52 -14.26 5.61
N PHE A 3 -0.28 -13.05 5.15
CA PHE A 3 0.89 -12.25 5.54
C PHE A 3 0.92 -11.84 7.02
N LEU A 4 -0.24 -11.72 7.70
CA LEU A 4 -0.30 -11.43 9.14
C LEU A 4 0.34 -12.56 9.97
N PHE A 5 0.29 -13.79 9.46
CA PHE A 5 0.80 -14.98 10.12
C PHE A 5 2.21 -15.36 9.66
N VAL A 6 2.52 -15.16 8.37
CA VAL A 6 3.76 -15.68 7.76
C VAL A 6 4.77 -14.59 7.37
N GLY A 7 4.35 -13.32 7.34
CA GLY A 7 5.15 -12.22 6.77
C GLY A 7 6.52 -12.03 7.44
N GLU A 8 6.57 -12.10 8.77
CA GLU A 8 7.83 -11.99 9.53
C GLU A 8 8.76 -13.18 9.26
N SER A 9 8.22 -14.41 9.24
CA SER A 9 9.00 -15.62 8.95
C SER A 9 9.54 -15.62 7.52
N LEU A 10 8.75 -15.13 6.56
CA LEU A 10 9.18 -15.02 5.17
C LEU A 10 10.37 -14.06 5.01
N LEU A 11 10.31 -12.89 5.64
CA LEU A 11 11.42 -11.94 5.63
C LEU A 11 12.69 -12.54 6.26
N LYS A 12 12.55 -13.25 7.38
CA LYS A 12 13.68 -13.92 8.05
C LYS A 12 14.37 -14.97 7.18
N VAL A 13 13.61 -15.73 6.36
CA VAL A 13 14.18 -16.73 5.44
C VAL A 13 15.08 -16.07 4.38
N ILE A 14 14.75 -14.84 3.97
CA ILE A 14 15.49 -14.07 2.97
C ILE A 14 16.58 -13.21 3.64
N GLY A 15 16.68 -13.23 4.98
CA GLY A 15 17.66 -12.46 5.74
C GLY A 15 17.32 -10.97 5.86
N LEU A 16 16.05 -10.60 5.76
CA LEU A 16 15.57 -9.21 5.88
C LEU A 16 14.83 -9.00 7.20
N ASP A 17 15.02 -7.84 7.81
CA ASP A 17 14.24 -7.35 8.94
C ASP A 17 13.01 -6.54 8.48
N VAL A 18 12.05 -6.35 9.39
CA VAL A 18 10.78 -5.68 9.07
C VAL A 18 11.02 -4.19 8.82
N GLU A 19 11.91 -3.59 9.59
CA GLU A 19 12.25 -2.17 9.55
C GLU A 19 12.84 -1.79 8.19
N SER A 20 13.81 -2.55 7.71
CA SER A 20 14.42 -2.40 6.38
C SER A 20 13.38 -2.56 5.27
N PHE A 21 12.47 -3.53 5.39
CA PHE A 21 11.37 -3.70 4.42
C PHE A 21 10.39 -2.53 4.45
N ALA A 22 10.06 -2.02 5.64
CA ALA A 22 9.18 -0.87 5.82
C ALA A 22 9.81 0.41 5.26
N ILE A 23 11.12 0.62 5.45
CA ILE A 23 11.87 1.73 4.85
C ILE A 23 11.81 1.63 3.32
N ALA A 24 12.11 0.46 2.75
CA ALA A 24 12.06 0.25 1.30
C ALA A 24 10.66 0.57 0.72
N GLY A 25 9.60 0.07 1.36
CA GLY A 25 8.26 0.37 0.87
C GLY A 25 7.77 1.78 1.17
N SER A 26 8.36 2.50 2.14
CA SER A 26 8.11 3.94 2.29
C SER A 26 8.57 4.73 1.06
N PHE A 27 9.70 4.36 0.46
CA PHE A 27 10.16 4.96 -0.80
C PHE A 27 9.23 4.63 -1.97
N VAL A 28 8.75 3.39 -2.05
CA VAL A 28 7.75 3.00 -3.07
C VAL A 28 6.49 3.85 -2.96
N ILE A 29 5.92 3.96 -1.76
CA ILE A 29 4.73 4.79 -1.52
C ILE A 29 5.03 6.25 -1.86
N PHE A 30 6.21 6.75 -1.51
CA PHE A 30 6.64 8.12 -1.84
C PHE A 30 6.64 8.37 -3.35
N PHE A 31 7.20 7.46 -4.15
CA PHE A 31 7.21 7.59 -5.61
C PHE A 31 5.81 7.49 -6.22
N ILE A 32 4.97 6.56 -5.75
CA ILE A 32 3.57 6.44 -6.21
C ILE A 32 2.80 7.73 -5.88
N ALA A 33 2.98 8.26 -4.67
CA ALA A 33 2.31 9.47 -4.23
C ALA A 33 2.79 10.70 -5.01
N MET A 34 4.09 10.80 -5.28
CA MET A 34 4.67 11.82 -6.16
C MET A 34 4.11 11.72 -7.58
N GLU A 35 4.02 10.51 -8.14
CA GLU A 35 3.42 10.23 -9.44
C GLU A 35 1.97 10.74 -9.51
N MET A 36 1.18 10.47 -8.47
CA MET A 36 -0.22 10.94 -8.35
C MET A 36 -0.33 12.48 -8.32
N VAL A 37 0.55 13.16 -7.58
CA VAL A 37 0.56 14.63 -7.44
C VAL A 37 1.02 15.32 -8.72
N LEU A 38 2.16 14.86 -9.27
CA LEU A 38 2.77 15.44 -10.46
C LEU A 38 2.01 15.06 -11.75
N GLY A 39 1.27 13.94 -11.72
CA GLY A 39 0.56 13.43 -12.89
C GLY A 39 1.49 12.85 -13.95
N LEU A 40 2.68 12.42 -13.55
CA LEU A 40 3.63 11.70 -14.41
C LEU A 40 3.36 10.18 -14.30
N THR A 41 4.09 9.35 -15.02
CA THR A 41 4.07 7.88 -14.86
C THR A 41 5.50 7.42 -14.66
N ILE A 42 5.87 7.05 -13.42
CA ILE A 42 7.23 6.62 -13.04
C ILE A 42 7.32 5.10 -13.21
N PHE A 43 6.29 4.38 -12.77
CA PHE A 43 6.17 2.94 -12.98
C PHE A 43 5.42 2.67 -14.29
N LYS A 44 6.16 2.36 -15.36
CA LYS A 44 5.54 1.86 -16.59
C LYS A 44 5.01 0.44 -16.33
N GLU A 45 3.73 0.23 -16.63
CA GLU A 45 3.19 -1.11 -16.88
C GLU A 45 3.79 -1.62 -18.19
N GLU A 46 5.03 -2.10 -18.16
CA GLU A 46 5.52 -2.94 -19.23
C GLU A 46 4.75 -4.26 -19.13
N ALA A 47 3.70 -4.41 -19.93
CA ALA A 47 3.11 -5.72 -20.19
C ALA A 47 4.24 -6.60 -20.76
N PRO A 48 4.74 -7.61 -20.03
CA PRO A 48 5.89 -8.35 -20.51
C PRO A 48 5.38 -9.34 -21.56
N GLU A 49 5.75 -9.14 -22.84
CA GLU A 49 5.69 -10.24 -23.83
C GLU A 49 6.67 -11.36 -23.45
N THR A 50 7.64 -11.09 -22.57
CA THR A 50 8.53 -12.07 -22.00
C THR A 50 8.52 -11.99 -20.49
N VAL A 51 8.27 -13.14 -19.88
CA VAL A 51 8.18 -13.43 -18.44
C VAL A 51 9.39 -12.86 -17.68
N SER A 52 9.34 -11.58 -17.32
CA SER A 52 10.22 -11.02 -16.31
C SER A 52 9.54 -11.24 -14.96
N ILE A 53 9.94 -12.34 -14.34
CA ILE A 53 9.59 -12.75 -12.98
C ILE A 53 10.22 -11.73 -12.05
N VAL A 54 9.58 -10.59 -11.91
CA VAL A 54 9.87 -9.68 -10.82
C VAL A 54 8.61 -9.62 -9.97
N PRO A 55 8.60 -10.31 -8.81
CA PRO A 55 7.49 -10.22 -7.88
C PRO A 55 7.57 -8.89 -7.12
N LEU A 56 7.62 -7.76 -7.85
CA LEU A 56 7.56 -6.40 -7.29
C LEU A 56 6.13 -5.87 -7.27
N ALA A 57 5.26 -6.35 -8.16
CA ALA A 57 3.83 -5.99 -8.15
C ALA A 57 3.12 -6.50 -6.89
N PHE A 58 3.51 -7.68 -6.38
CA PHE A 58 2.88 -8.30 -5.22
C PHE A 58 3.23 -7.57 -3.90
N PRO A 59 4.49 -7.15 -3.65
CA PRO A 59 4.85 -6.25 -2.56
C PRO A 59 4.29 -4.84 -2.70
N LEU A 60 4.08 -4.32 -3.92
CA LEU A 60 3.52 -2.97 -4.14
C LEU A 60 2.04 -2.89 -3.71
N ILE A 61 1.23 -3.86 -4.16
CA ILE A 61 -0.24 -3.85 -4.00
C ILE A 61 -0.63 -4.37 -2.61
N ALA A 62 0.09 -5.36 -2.07
CA ALA A 62 -0.07 -5.79 -0.69
C ALA A 62 0.73 -4.91 0.29
N GLY A 63 1.70 -4.14 -0.20
CA GLY A 63 2.33 -2.97 0.43
C GLY A 63 3.16 -3.21 1.70
N ALA A 64 4.36 -2.62 1.78
CA ALA A 64 5.01 -2.41 3.08
C ALA A 64 4.18 -1.52 4.02
N GLY A 65 3.32 -0.66 3.47
CA GLY A 65 2.36 0.13 4.25
C GLY A 65 1.35 -0.75 4.98
N THR A 66 0.79 -1.76 4.30
CA THR A 66 -0.11 -2.74 4.94
C THR A 66 0.65 -3.61 5.93
N MET A 67 1.88 -4.05 5.60
CA MET A 67 2.73 -4.80 6.52
C MET A 67 2.99 -4.03 7.81
N THR A 68 3.48 -2.79 7.70
CA THR A 68 3.79 -1.95 8.84
C THR A 68 2.54 -1.71 9.68
N THR A 69 1.42 -1.37 9.03
CA THR A 69 0.14 -1.15 9.73
C THR A 69 -0.32 -2.40 10.46
N LEU A 70 -0.25 -3.59 9.83
CA LEU A 70 -0.66 -4.83 10.46
C LEU A 70 0.25 -5.22 11.63
N LEU A 71 1.57 -4.98 11.53
CA LEU A 71 2.49 -5.28 12.62
C LEU A 71 2.29 -4.31 13.80
N SER A 72 2.15 -3.01 13.52
CA SER A 72 1.81 -2.01 14.55
C SER A 72 0.46 -2.27 15.22
N LEU A 73 -0.53 -2.77 14.47
CA LEU A 73 -1.80 -3.17 15.08
C LEU A 73 -1.65 -4.44 15.91
N LYS A 74 -0.78 -5.38 15.53
CA LYS A 74 -0.53 -6.61 16.29
C LYS A 74 0.12 -6.34 17.65
N THR A 75 0.85 -5.23 17.81
CA THR A 75 1.43 -4.83 19.10
C THR A 75 0.43 -4.19 20.05
N GLU A 76 -0.70 -3.67 19.55
CA GLU A 76 -1.71 -2.98 20.38
C GLU A 76 -3.05 -3.72 20.49
N TYR A 77 -3.38 -4.59 19.53
CA TYR A 77 -4.69 -5.23 19.44
C TYR A 77 -4.58 -6.76 19.35
N HIS A 78 -5.59 -7.43 19.89
CA HIS A 78 -5.73 -8.88 19.73
C HIS A 78 -5.93 -9.27 18.26
N THR A 79 -5.37 -10.42 17.87
CA THR A 79 -5.41 -10.92 16.49
C THR A 79 -6.84 -11.07 15.96
N GLN A 80 -7.82 -11.45 16.80
CA GLN A 80 -9.22 -11.54 16.40
C GLN A 80 -9.78 -10.18 15.92
N ASN A 81 -9.48 -9.09 16.64
CA ASN A 81 -9.95 -7.76 16.28
C ASN A 81 -9.35 -7.28 14.95
N ILE A 82 -8.07 -7.58 14.74
CA ILE A 82 -7.37 -7.27 13.49
C ILE A 82 -7.99 -8.06 12.32
N LEU A 83 -8.29 -9.34 12.51
CA LEU A 83 -8.93 -10.18 11.49
C LEU A 83 -10.31 -9.64 11.09
N VAL A 84 -11.13 -9.28 12.07
CA VAL A 84 -12.45 -8.66 11.81
C VAL A 84 -12.28 -7.35 11.07
N GLY A 85 -11.32 -6.50 11.48
CA GLY A 85 -11.01 -5.24 10.80
C GLY A 85 -10.58 -5.44 9.35
N ILE A 86 -9.72 -6.43 9.07
CA ILE A 86 -9.30 -6.77 7.69
C ILE A 86 -10.50 -7.21 6.86
N ILE A 87 -11.37 -8.07 7.39
CA ILE A 87 -12.56 -8.56 6.67
C ILE A 87 -13.50 -7.40 6.34
N LEU A 88 -13.77 -6.52 7.31
CA LEU A 88 -14.60 -5.34 7.11
C LEU A 88 -13.99 -4.38 6.07
N ASN A 89 -12.67 -4.15 6.13
CA ASN A 89 -11.98 -3.33 5.15
C ASN A 89 -12.06 -3.92 3.74
N ILE A 90 -11.88 -5.24 3.59
CA ILE A 90 -12.03 -5.93 2.30
C ILE A 90 -13.45 -5.78 1.76
N LEU A 91 -14.47 -5.96 2.58
CA LEU A 91 -15.86 -5.76 2.19
C LEU A 91 -16.13 -4.32 1.76
N PHE A 92 -15.60 -3.34 2.49
CA PHE A 92 -15.71 -1.93 2.15
C PHE A 92 -15.06 -1.61 0.80
N VAL A 93 -13.80 -2.05 0.60
CA VAL A 93 -13.08 -1.88 -0.67
C VAL A 93 -13.83 -2.54 -1.81
N TYR A 94 -14.32 -3.78 -1.62
CA TYR A 94 -15.12 -4.48 -2.62
C TYR A 94 -16.38 -3.69 -3.01
N PHE A 95 -17.09 -3.12 -2.03
CA PHE A 95 -18.26 -2.30 -2.29
C PHE A 95 -17.91 -1.01 -3.06
N VAL A 96 -16.83 -0.34 -2.69
CA VAL A 96 -16.33 0.85 -3.41
C VAL A 96 -15.98 0.50 -4.86
N LEU A 97 -15.24 -0.59 -5.08
CA LEU A 97 -14.85 -1.05 -6.42
C LEU A 97 -16.06 -1.45 -7.26
N LYS A 98 -17.06 -2.10 -6.68
CA LYS A 98 -18.32 -2.43 -7.36
C LYS A 98 -19.07 -1.18 -7.81
N ASN A 99 -18.90 -0.06 -7.10
CA ASN A 99 -19.54 1.22 -7.40
C ASN A 99 -18.64 2.21 -8.16
N THR A 100 -17.47 1.79 -8.65
CA THR A 100 -16.54 2.67 -9.39
C THR A 100 -17.22 3.42 -10.53
N ASN A 101 -18.04 2.74 -11.33
CA ASN A 101 -18.76 3.38 -12.44
C ASN A 101 -19.74 4.48 -11.99
N ARG A 102 -20.30 4.36 -10.77
CA ARG A 102 -21.15 5.40 -10.18
C ARG A 102 -20.31 6.54 -9.62
N LEU A 103 -19.20 6.23 -8.95
CA LEU A 103 -18.26 7.22 -8.43
C LEU A 103 -17.67 8.06 -9.56
N GLU A 104 -17.30 7.44 -10.69
CA GLU A 104 -16.79 8.15 -11.86
C GLU A 104 -17.83 9.11 -12.45
N LYS A 105 -19.10 8.72 -12.50
CA LYS A 105 -20.19 9.62 -12.96
C LYS A 105 -20.46 10.76 -11.97
N LEU A 106 -20.31 10.53 -10.67
CA LEU A 106 -20.56 11.52 -9.63
C LEU A 106 -19.46 12.59 -9.58
N PHE A 107 -18.20 12.18 -9.62
CA PHE A 107 -17.05 13.10 -9.54
C PHE A 107 -16.63 13.65 -10.90
N GLY A 108 -16.93 12.94 -11.99
CA GLY A 108 -16.42 13.22 -13.32
C GLY A 108 -14.90 13.07 -13.42
N LYS A 109 -14.37 13.16 -14.64
CA LYS A 109 -12.92 13.00 -14.89
C LYS A 109 -12.07 14.05 -14.15
N SER A 110 -12.56 15.29 -14.07
CA SER A 110 -11.84 16.38 -13.41
C SER A 110 -11.84 16.24 -11.89
N GLY A 111 -12.98 15.88 -11.29
CA GLY A 111 -13.08 15.66 -9.84
C GLY A 111 -12.25 14.46 -9.38
N LEU A 112 -12.24 13.36 -10.16
CA LEU A 112 -11.36 12.22 -9.89
C LEU A 112 -9.88 12.61 -9.94
N ASN A 113 -9.47 13.47 -10.87
CA ASN A 113 -8.08 13.91 -10.96
C ASN A 113 -7.67 14.79 -9.77
N ILE A 114 -8.55 15.69 -9.32
CA ILE A 114 -8.31 16.50 -8.11
C ILE A 114 -8.22 15.58 -6.88
N LEU A 115 -9.15 14.63 -6.75
CA LEU A 115 -9.16 13.67 -5.66
C LEU A 115 -7.89 12.81 -5.65
N ARG A 116 -7.46 12.33 -6.83
CA ARG A 116 -6.21 11.60 -7.00
C ARG A 116 -5.01 12.41 -6.50
N LYS A 117 -4.91 13.69 -6.89
CA LYS A 117 -3.82 14.57 -6.42
C LYS A 117 -3.88 14.81 -4.91
N ALA A 118 -5.07 15.01 -4.34
CA ALA A 118 -5.25 15.18 -2.90
C ALA A 118 -4.80 13.94 -2.11
N PHE A 119 -5.20 12.73 -2.54
CA PHE A 119 -4.72 11.49 -1.94
C PHE A 119 -3.21 11.29 -2.14
N GLY A 120 -2.64 11.76 -3.24
CA GLY A 120 -1.19 11.77 -3.44
C GLY A 120 -0.47 12.57 -2.34
N VAL A 121 -0.99 13.74 -1.95
CA VAL A 121 -0.41 14.53 -0.84
C VAL A 121 -0.51 13.76 0.50
N ILE A 122 -1.64 13.10 0.75
CA ILE A 122 -1.84 12.28 1.96
C ILE A 122 -0.85 11.10 1.98
N LEU A 123 -0.69 10.40 0.86
CA LEU A 123 0.22 9.27 0.74
C LEU A 123 1.69 9.68 0.88
N LEU A 124 2.08 10.87 0.38
CA LEU A 124 3.41 11.45 0.61
C LEU A 124 3.67 11.62 2.11
N ALA A 125 2.71 12.18 2.85
CA ALA A 125 2.83 12.34 4.30
C ALA A 125 2.93 11.00 5.03
N ILE A 126 2.15 9.99 4.60
CA ILE A 126 2.21 8.63 5.14
C ILE A 126 3.57 7.99 4.86
N ALA A 127 4.12 8.15 3.64
CA ALA A 127 5.44 7.64 3.28
C ALA A 127 6.54 8.21 4.19
N ILE A 128 6.54 9.53 4.40
CA ILE A 128 7.51 10.19 5.28
C ILE A 128 7.32 9.69 6.73
N LYS A 129 6.08 9.54 7.20
CA LYS A 129 5.79 9.00 8.54
C LYS A 129 6.34 7.57 8.70
N LEU A 130 6.14 6.71 7.71
CA LEU A 130 6.65 5.33 7.74
C LEU A 130 8.17 5.30 7.74
N PHE A 131 8.81 6.12 6.89
CA PHE A 131 10.26 6.25 6.87
C PHE A 131 10.82 6.66 8.24
N ARG A 132 10.25 7.72 8.82
CA ARG A 132 10.64 8.26 10.12
C ARG A 132 10.49 7.23 11.24
N ASN A 133 9.32 6.58 11.31
CA ASN A 133 9.01 5.62 12.37
C ASN A 133 9.95 4.39 12.36
N ASN A 134 10.45 3.99 11.19
CA ASN A 134 11.32 2.83 11.05
C ASN A 134 12.82 3.19 11.06
N THR A 135 13.18 4.47 10.96
CA THR A 135 14.58 4.95 11.09
C THR A 135 14.91 5.49 12.49
N GLY A 136 13.91 5.68 13.35
CA GLY A 136 14.08 6.21 14.71
C GLY A 136 14.31 7.72 14.78
N LEU A 137 14.04 8.44 13.69
CA LEU A 137 14.08 9.92 13.59
C LEU A 137 12.79 10.58 14.10
#